data_AF-A0AAW0C5H8-F1
#
_entry.id   AF-A0AAW0C5H8-F1
#
_cell.length_a   1.000
_cell.length_b   1.000
_cell.length_c   1.000
_cell.angle_alpha   90.00
_cell.angle_beta   90.00
_cell.angle_gamma   90.00
#
_symmetry.space_group_name_H-M   'P 1'
#
loop_
_entity.id
_entity.type
_entity.pdbx_description
1 polymer ?
#
loop_
_entity_poly.entity_id
_entity_poly.type
_entity_poly.pdbx_seq_one_letter_code
_entity_poly.pdbx_strand_id
1 'polypeptide(L)'
;MQLPTKLYKTGEQLPFANTKAPYAADYDFDAHTVEPPPMQNTAPALAVRNLYNVHTETANMRSGLLTEMARAAALANDPDVPDVGPPLKALYAFTTDEVEACVTTPEIYEALKPACLVLTSAVAFERARRAKLSQPTMSLQGGLESVRRGLKTRSGFAVPDAVIAAMILRKPVPFLALTTPALRAFSLGQREFPTQVFAHHGFRW
;
A
#
# COMPACT_ATOMS: atom_id res chain seq x y z
N MET A 1 -23.33 -19.04 -13.69
CA MET A 1 -23.58 -20.47 -13.38
C MET A 1 -22.62 -20.89 -12.28
N GLN A 2 -23.09 -21.07 -11.05
CA GLN A 2 -22.31 -21.76 -10.02
C GLN A 2 -22.28 -23.24 -10.41
N LEU A 3 -21.09 -23.78 -10.68
CA LEU A 3 -20.95 -25.24 -10.77
C LEU A 3 -21.26 -25.80 -9.37
N PRO A 4 -22.11 -26.84 -9.25
CA PRO A 4 -22.40 -27.45 -7.95
C PRO A 4 -21.08 -27.96 -7.35
N THR A 5 -20.70 -27.41 -6.18
CA THR A 5 -19.53 -27.87 -5.45
C THR A 5 -19.82 -29.28 -4.94
N LYS A 6 -18.98 -30.25 -5.31
CA LYS A 6 -19.11 -31.63 -4.83
C LYS A 6 -18.98 -31.64 -3.31
N LEU A 7 -19.97 -32.22 -2.65
CA LEU A 7 -19.92 -32.51 -1.23
C LEU A 7 -19.38 -33.93 -1.03
N TYR A 8 -18.53 -34.07 -0.02
CA TYR A 8 -17.89 -35.32 0.36
C TYR A 8 -18.52 -35.81 1.64
N LYS A 9 -18.88 -37.10 1.65
CA LYS A 9 -19.51 -37.74 2.80
C LYS A 9 -18.47 -38.09 3.85
N THR A 10 -18.92 -38.29 5.08
CA THR A 10 -18.08 -38.77 6.18
C THR A 10 -17.22 -39.98 5.78
N GLY A 11 -15.91 -39.89 6.00
CA GLY A 11 -14.92 -40.91 5.67
C GLY A 11 -14.37 -40.84 4.24
N GLU A 12 -14.97 -40.07 3.33
CA GLU A 12 -14.44 -39.87 1.98
C GLU A 12 -13.18 -39.00 2.00
N GLN A 13 -12.26 -39.28 1.07
CA GLN A 13 -11.02 -38.51 0.93
C GLN A 13 -11.32 -37.17 0.24
N LEU A 14 -10.89 -36.09 0.90
CA LEU A 14 -10.80 -34.75 0.35
C LEU A 14 -9.45 -34.62 -0.38
N PRO A 15 -9.43 -34.60 -1.72
CA PRO A 15 -8.19 -34.63 -2.49
C PRO A 15 -7.30 -33.39 -2.29
N PHE A 16 -7.87 -32.19 -2.15
CA PHE A 16 -7.07 -30.97 -1.99
C PHE A 16 -6.67 -30.73 -0.53
N ALA A 17 -7.57 -31.01 0.40
CA ALA A 17 -7.27 -30.93 1.83
C ALA A 17 -6.31 -32.04 2.32
N ASN A 18 -6.12 -33.11 1.53
CA ASN A 18 -5.34 -34.30 1.89
C ASN A 18 -5.79 -34.94 3.22
N THR A 19 -7.07 -34.81 3.57
CA THR A 19 -7.67 -35.39 4.77
C THR A 19 -9.00 -36.07 4.44
N LYS A 20 -9.64 -36.71 5.41
CA LYS A 20 -10.98 -37.27 5.24
C LYS A 20 -12.04 -36.28 5.72
N ALA A 21 -13.23 -36.34 5.14
CA ALA A 21 -14.39 -35.61 5.64
C ALA A 21 -14.96 -36.27 6.92
N PRO A 22 -15.54 -35.49 7.86
CA PRO A 22 -15.48 -34.04 7.95
C PRO A 22 -14.07 -33.57 8.35
N TYR A 23 -13.79 -32.28 8.17
CA TYR A 23 -12.53 -31.68 8.60
C TYR A 23 -12.26 -31.93 10.09
N ALA A 24 -10.98 -32.10 10.44
CA ALA A 24 -10.57 -32.10 11.84
C ALA A 24 -10.82 -30.71 12.47
N ALA A 25 -11.08 -30.67 13.78
CA ALA A 25 -11.38 -29.44 14.50
C ALA A 25 -10.25 -28.40 14.46
N ASP A 26 -9.02 -28.86 14.26
CA ASP A 26 -7.78 -28.08 14.17
C ASP A 26 -7.27 -27.91 12.74
N TYR A 27 -8.08 -28.24 11.73
CA TYR A 27 -7.66 -28.12 10.33
C TYR A 27 -7.36 -26.66 9.95
N ASP A 28 -6.16 -26.43 9.42
CA ASP A 28 -5.67 -25.11 9.05
C ASP A 28 -6.12 -24.73 7.62
N PHE A 29 -7.27 -24.06 7.53
CA PHE A 29 -7.76 -23.50 6.27
C PHE A 29 -6.87 -22.35 5.75
N ASP A 30 -6.18 -21.64 6.65
CA ASP A 30 -5.38 -20.47 6.27
C ASP A 30 -4.15 -20.89 5.49
N ALA A 31 -3.55 -22.03 5.82
CA ALA A 31 -2.46 -22.65 5.04
C ALA A 31 -2.78 -22.81 3.55
N HIS A 32 -4.05 -23.02 3.19
CA HIS A 32 -4.50 -23.17 1.79
C HIS A 32 -4.73 -21.85 1.06
N THR A 33 -4.74 -20.73 1.79
CA THR A 33 -4.91 -19.37 1.26
C THR A 33 -3.61 -18.57 1.21
N VAL A 34 -2.50 -19.14 1.68
CA VAL A 34 -1.19 -18.50 1.62
C VAL A 34 -0.78 -18.28 0.16
N GLU A 35 -0.53 -17.02 -0.19
CA GLU A 35 -0.05 -16.67 -1.52
C GLU A 35 1.38 -17.19 -1.74
N PRO A 36 1.62 -17.97 -2.81
CA PRO A 36 2.96 -18.43 -3.14
C PRO A 36 3.84 -17.26 -3.58
N PRO A 37 5.17 -17.37 -3.43
CA PRO A 37 6.09 -16.33 -3.87
C PRO A 37 5.96 -16.09 -5.37
N PRO A 38 6.12 -14.83 -5.83
CA PRO A 38 5.98 -14.50 -7.24
C PRO A 38 7.05 -15.19 -8.09
N MET A 39 6.67 -15.57 -9.30
CA MET A 39 7.60 -16.14 -10.28
C MET A 39 8.57 -15.09 -10.80
N GLN A 40 9.82 -15.50 -11.01
CA GLN A 40 10.85 -14.64 -11.57
C GLN A 40 10.54 -14.26 -13.02
N ASN A 41 11.01 -13.07 -13.41
CA ASN A 41 10.77 -12.47 -14.72
C ASN A 41 11.75 -12.94 -15.82
N THR A 42 12.20 -14.19 -15.79
CA THR A 42 13.38 -14.63 -16.55
C THR A 42 13.12 -15.15 -17.96
N ALA A 43 11.87 -15.24 -18.44
CA ALA A 43 11.63 -15.90 -19.74
C ALA A 43 10.48 -15.37 -20.64
N PRO A 44 9.27 -15.00 -20.16
CA PRO A 44 8.18 -14.66 -21.07
C PRO A 44 8.02 -13.14 -21.30
N ALA A 45 7.64 -12.77 -22.53
CA ALA A 45 7.23 -11.41 -22.87
C ALA A 45 6.08 -10.90 -21.96
N LEU A 46 5.99 -9.58 -21.77
CA LEU A 46 5.01 -8.94 -20.88
C LEU A 46 3.57 -9.40 -21.16
N ALA A 47 3.17 -9.48 -22.42
CA ALA A 47 1.84 -9.94 -22.83
C ALA A 47 1.55 -11.39 -22.40
N VAL A 48 2.54 -12.28 -22.52
CA VAL A 48 2.40 -13.69 -22.13
C VAL A 48 2.26 -13.81 -20.62
N ARG A 49 3.08 -13.07 -19.86
CA ARG A 49 2.97 -13.01 -18.39
C ARG A 49 1.62 -12.46 -17.94
N ASN A 50 1.13 -11.42 -18.61
CA ASN A 50 -0.18 -10.85 -18.31
C ASN A 50 -1.31 -11.87 -18.53
N LEU A 51 -1.34 -12.55 -19.68
CA LEU A 51 -2.35 -13.58 -19.95
C LEU A 51 -2.29 -14.74 -18.96
N TYR A 52 -1.08 -15.19 -18.61
CA TYR A 52 -0.89 -16.19 -17.56
C TYR A 52 -1.48 -15.70 -16.22
N ASN A 53 -1.15 -14.47 -15.82
CA ASN A 53 -1.62 -13.90 -14.58
C ASN A 53 -3.15 -13.76 -14.57
N VAL A 54 -3.80 -13.35 -15.66
CA VAL A 54 -5.29 -13.29 -15.76
C VAL A 54 -5.92 -14.66 -15.47
N HIS A 55 -5.42 -15.71 -16.13
CA HIS A 55 -5.93 -17.07 -15.90
C HIS A 55 -5.67 -17.56 -14.47
N THR A 56 -4.52 -17.20 -13.93
CA THR A 56 -4.07 -17.64 -12.62
C THR A 56 -4.82 -16.93 -11.50
N GLU A 57 -5.05 -15.63 -11.61
CA GLU A 57 -5.92 -14.86 -10.71
C GLU A 57 -7.34 -15.42 -10.69
N THR A 58 -7.90 -15.74 -11.87
CA THR A 58 -9.23 -16.37 -11.95
C THR A 58 -9.27 -17.71 -11.22
N ALA A 59 -8.23 -18.54 -11.38
CA ALA A 59 -8.12 -19.81 -10.70
C ALA A 59 -7.94 -19.65 -9.17
N ASN A 60 -7.10 -18.71 -8.75
CA ASN A 60 -6.82 -18.41 -7.34
C ASN A 60 -8.05 -17.85 -6.63
N MET A 61 -8.78 -16.92 -7.26
CA MET A 61 -10.06 -16.41 -6.72
C MET A 61 -11.07 -17.54 -6.53
N ARG A 62 -11.19 -18.45 -7.50
CA ARG A 62 -12.07 -19.61 -7.38
C ARG A 62 -11.63 -20.55 -6.27
N SER A 63 -10.33 -20.79 -6.13
CA SER A 63 -9.78 -21.61 -5.05
C SER A 63 -10.07 -21.00 -3.67
N GLY A 64 -9.84 -19.70 -3.50
CA GLY A 64 -10.17 -18.98 -2.28
C GLY A 64 -11.65 -19.11 -1.91
N LEU A 65 -12.55 -18.93 -2.88
CA LEU A 65 -13.99 -19.10 -2.65
C LEU A 65 -14.36 -20.51 -2.18
N LEU A 66 -13.79 -21.55 -2.80
CA LEU A 66 -14.04 -22.94 -2.39
C LEU A 66 -13.53 -23.22 -0.98
N THR A 67 -12.36 -22.69 -0.65
CA THR A 67 -11.76 -22.82 0.70
C THR A 67 -12.63 -22.14 1.76
N GLU A 68 -13.17 -20.96 1.47
CA GLU A 68 -14.10 -20.27 2.38
C GLU A 68 -15.44 -20.99 2.52
N MET A 69 -15.95 -21.61 1.45
CA MET A 69 -17.14 -22.47 1.54
C MET A 69 -16.88 -23.70 2.43
N ALA A 70 -15.70 -24.32 2.31
CA ALA A 70 -15.28 -25.43 3.16
C ALA A 70 -15.14 -25.02 4.63
N ARG A 71 -14.53 -23.86 4.88
CA ARG A 71 -14.42 -23.28 6.23
C ARG A 71 -15.80 -23.06 6.85
N ALA A 72 -16.74 -22.50 6.09
CA ALA A 72 -18.10 -22.26 6.57
C ALA A 72 -18.83 -23.56 6.92
N ALA A 73 -18.73 -24.60 6.07
CA ALA A 73 -19.33 -25.91 6.33
C ALA A 73 -18.71 -26.61 7.56
N ALA A 74 -17.39 -26.50 7.73
CA ALA A 74 -16.70 -27.02 8.91
C ALA A 74 -17.17 -26.33 10.21
N LEU A 75 -17.32 -25.00 10.18
CA LEU A 75 -17.85 -24.22 11.32
C LEU A 75 -19.30 -24.58 11.65
N ALA A 76 -20.09 -24.96 10.65
CA ALA A 76 -21.47 -25.43 10.82
C ALA A 76 -21.56 -26.86 11.37
N ASN A 77 -20.44 -27.59 11.46
CA ASN A 77 -20.38 -29.02 11.75
C ASN A 77 -21.22 -29.87 10.78
N ASP A 78 -21.22 -29.48 9.50
CA ASP A 78 -21.95 -30.23 8.48
C ASP A 78 -21.35 -31.65 8.30
N PRO A 79 -22.18 -32.70 8.20
CA PRO A 79 -21.71 -34.07 8.02
C PRO A 79 -21.13 -34.33 6.62
N ASP A 80 -21.59 -33.54 5.64
CA ASP A 80 -21.18 -33.57 4.24
C ASP A 80 -20.55 -32.23 3.90
N VAL A 81 -19.26 -32.21 3.59
CA VAL A 81 -18.48 -30.96 3.43
C VAL A 81 -17.92 -30.84 2.01
N PRO A 82 -17.83 -29.63 1.43
CA PRO A 82 -17.07 -29.42 0.22
C PRO A 82 -15.56 -29.52 0.50
N ASP A 83 -14.77 -29.86 -0.51
CA ASP A 83 -13.30 -29.79 -0.42
C ASP A 83 -12.81 -28.34 -0.50
N VAL A 84 -11.61 -28.09 0.04
CA VAL A 84 -10.91 -26.81 -0.12
C VAL A 84 -10.54 -26.60 -1.58
N GLY A 85 -10.23 -25.34 -1.92
CA GLY A 85 -9.75 -25.02 -3.25
C GLY A 85 -8.38 -25.65 -3.55
N PRO A 86 -8.05 -25.85 -4.84
CA PRO A 86 -6.70 -26.28 -5.23
C PRO A 86 -5.63 -25.28 -4.75
N PRO A 87 -4.38 -25.71 -4.52
CA PRO A 87 -3.31 -24.81 -4.10
C PRO A 87 -3.20 -23.57 -4.99
N LEU A 88 -3.01 -22.41 -4.36
CA LEU A 88 -2.82 -21.15 -5.07
C LEU A 88 -1.58 -21.23 -5.96
N LYS A 89 -1.69 -20.61 -7.13
CA LYS A 89 -0.63 -20.55 -8.13
C LYS A 89 0.08 -19.22 -8.08
N ALA A 90 1.40 -19.25 -8.24
CA ALA A 90 2.23 -18.05 -8.27
C ALA A 90 1.92 -17.20 -9.50
N LEU A 91 1.99 -15.89 -9.32
CA LEU A 91 1.87 -14.89 -10.39
C LEU A 91 3.25 -14.42 -10.81
N TYR A 92 3.40 -14.04 -12.08
CA TYR A 92 4.59 -13.31 -12.51
C TYR A 92 4.61 -11.92 -11.92
N ALA A 93 5.77 -11.51 -11.39
CA ALA A 93 6.01 -10.12 -11.03
C ALA A 93 6.16 -9.23 -12.28
N PHE A 94 5.77 -7.96 -12.14
CA PHE A 94 6.05 -6.90 -13.11
C PHE A 94 7.16 -6.00 -12.58
N THR A 95 8.04 -5.55 -13.46
CA THR A 95 9.08 -4.58 -13.09
C THR A 95 8.51 -3.18 -13.00
N THR A 96 9.21 -2.30 -12.32
CA THR A 96 8.88 -0.86 -12.28
C THR A 96 8.82 -0.26 -13.67
N ASP A 97 9.76 -0.64 -14.55
CA ASP A 97 9.89 -0.11 -15.90
C ASP A 97 8.72 -0.54 -16.79
N GLU A 98 8.23 -1.78 -16.62
CA GLU A 98 7.05 -2.30 -17.31
C GLU A 98 5.78 -1.53 -16.89
N VAL A 99 5.63 -1.28 -15.59
CA VAL A 99 4.51 -0.51 -15.05
C VAL A 99 4.59 0.94 -15.53
N GLU A 100 5.78 1.53 -15.50
CA GLU A 100 6.02 2.89 -15.99
C GLU A 100 5.66 3.02 -17.48
N ALA A 101 6.10 2.07 -18.32
CA ALA A 101 5.77 2.07 -19.74
C ALA A 101 4.25 2.02 -19.98
N CYS A 102 3.51 1.24 -19.19
CA CYS A 102 2.04 1.19 -19.24
C CYS A 102 1.36 2.49 -18.79
N VAL A 103 2.04 3.28 -17.95
CA VAL A 103 1.52 4.57 -17.46
C VAL A 103 1.84 5.70 -18.44
N THR A 104 3.03 5.71 -19.02
CA THR A 104 3.48 6.75 -19.98
C THR A 104 2.89 6.57 -21.36
N THR A 105 2.68 5.33 -21.78
CA THR A 105 2.24 4.97 -23.13
C THR A 105 0.95 4.16 -23.04
N PRO A 106 -0.23 4.81 -23.05
CA PRO A 106 -1.51 4.15 -22.87
C PRO A 106 -1.77 2.99 -23.85
N GLU A 107 -1.23 3.08 -25.07
CA GLU A 107 -1.36 2.05 -26.12
C GLU A 107 -0.77 0.71 -25.69
N ILE A 108 0.32 0.73 -24.90
CA ILE A 108 0.92 -0.49 -24.36
C ILE A 108 -0.05 -1.15 -23.38
N TYR A 109 -0.67 -0.37 -22.50
CA TYR A 109 -1.63 -0.90 -21.53
C TYR A 109 -2.91 -1.41 -22.21
N GLU A 110 -3.40 -0.72 -23.23
CA GLU A 110 -4.56 -1.14 -24.02
C GLU A 110 -4.29 -2.45 -24.79
N ALA A 111 -3.09 -2.62 -25.35
CA ALA A 111 -2.69 -3.86 -26.03
C ALA A 111 -2.59 -5.08 -25.09
N LEU A 112 -2.46 -4.85 -23.78
CA LEU A 112 -2.42 -5.90 -22.76
C LEU A 112 -3.81 -6.33 -22.28
N LYS A 113 -4.91 -5.77 -22.80
CA LYS A 113 -6.25 -6.17 -22.36
C LYS A 113 -6.63 -7.58 -22.84
N PRO A 114 -7.25 -8.41 -21.98
CA PRO A 114 -7.58 -8.14 -20.58
C PRO A 114 -6.32 -8.10 -19.70
N ALA A 115 -6.19 -7.05 -18.87
CA ALA A 115 -5.07 -6.90 -17.95
C ALA A 115 -5.37 -7.64 -16.65
N CYS A 116 -4.36 -8.32 -16.11
CA CYS A 116 -4.45 -8.92 -14.78
C CYS A 116 -4.61 -7.85 -13.68
N LEU A 117 -5.21 -8.23 -12.56
CA LEU A 117 -5.48 -7.37 -11.41
C LEU A 117 -4.20 -6.80 -10.82
N VAL A 118 -3.13 -7.61 -10.75
CA VAL A 118 -1.82 -7.14 -10.25
C VAL A 118 -1.29 -5.97 -11.11
N LEU A 119 -1.29 -6.12 -12.45
CA LEU A 119 -0.84 -5.06 -13.35
C LEU A 119 -1.77 -3.83 -13.27
N THR A 120 -3.08 -4.06 -13.27
CA THR A 120 -4.10 -3.00 -13.17
C THR A 120 -3.90 -2.18 -11.91
N SER A 121 -3.67 -2.83 -10.78
CA SER A 121 -3.46 -2.19 -9.48
C SER A 121 -2.15 -1.41 -9.45
N ALA A 122 -1.07 -1.97 -10.00
CA ALA A 122 0.22 -1.29 -10.09
C ALA A 122 0.15 -0.02 -10.96
N VAL A 123 -0.50 -0.10 -12.12
CA VAL A 123 -0.71 1.05 -13.01
C VAL A 123 -1.60 2.11 -12.35
N ALA A 124 -2.68 1.71 -11.67
CA ALA A 124 -3.55 2.64 -10.95
C ALA A 124 -2.81 3.36 -9.80
N PHE A 125 -2.01 2.62 -9.04
CA PHE A 125 -1.16 3.17 -7.97
C PHE A 125 -0.17 4.20 -8.52
N GLU A 126 0.53 3.87 -9.61
CA GLU A 126 1.52 4.76 -10.21
C GLU A 126 0.89 6.02 -10.82
N ARG A 127 -0.28 5.89 -11.46
CA ARG A 127 -1.08 7.05 -11.92
C ARG A 127 -1.48 7.95 -10.76
N ALA A 128 -1.96 7.38 -9.66
CA ALA A 128 -2.33 8.14 -8.47
C ALA A 128 -1.11 8.85 -7.83
N ARG A 129 0.05 8.18 -7.81
CA ARG A 129 1.32 8.77 -7.34
C ARG A 129 1.70 9.99 -8.19
N ARG A 130 1.63 9.89 -9.51
CA ARG A 130 1.91 11.00 -10.43
C ARG A 130 0.90 12.12 -10.31
N ALA A 131 -0.39 11.81 -10.17
CA ALA A 131 -1.43 12.82 -9.96
C ALA A 131 -1.21 13.64 -8.68
N LYS A 132 -0.72 13.02 -7.60
CA LYS A 132 -0.34 13.72 -6.36
C LYS A 132 0.88 14.63 -6.56
N LEU A 133 1.83 14.22 -7.41
CA LEU A 133 3.01 15.03 -7.75
C LEU A 133 2.68 16.17 -8.74
N SER A 134 1.69 15.95 -9.62
CA SER A 134 1.24 16.92 -10.61
C SER A 134 0.15 17.85 -10.08
N GLN A 135 -0.35 17.66 -8.85
CA GLN A 135 -1.12 18.71 -8.19
C GLN A 135 -0.18 19.92 -8.10
N PRO A 136 -0.44 20.98 -8.88
CA PRO A 136 0.34 22.16 -8.71
C PRO A 136 0.10 22.64 -7.28
N THR A 137 1.15 23.12 -6.64
CA THR A 137 1.11 24.08 -5.54
C THR A 137 0.38 25.39 -5.95
N MET A 138 -0.68 25.33 -6.76
CA MET A 138 -1.63 26.41 -7.02
C MET A 138 -2.53 26.55 -5.81
N SER A 139 -1.98 27.15 -4.76
CA SER A 139 -2.68 27.95 -3.74
C SER A 139 -1.71 28.74 -2.83
N LEU A 140 -0.45 28.95 -3.23
CA LEU A 140 0.49 29.77 -2.42
C LEU A 140 1.12 30.96 -3.16
N GLN A 141 0.68 31.26 -4.39
CA GLN A 141 1.20 32.41 -5.15
C GLN A 141 0.22 33.57 -5.34
N GLY A 142 -1.05 33.43 -4.93
CA GLY A 142 -2.05 34.51 -5.01
C GLY A 142 -2.58 35.04 -3.68
N GLY A 143 -2.29 34.38 -2.56
CA GLY A 143 -2.93 34.66 -1.26
C GLY A 143 -2.02 35.08 -0.11
N LEU A 144 -0.70 35.19 -0.33
CA LEU A 144 0.27 35.40 0.75
C LEU A 144 0.77 36.84 0.90
N GLU A 145 0.48 37.76 -0.03
CA GLU A 145 0.90 39.16 0.15
C GLU A 145 0.03 39.94 1.14
N SER A 146 -1.25 39.60 1.27
CA SER A 146 -2.17 40.31 2.17
C SER A 146 -2.10 39.86 3.64
N VAL A 147 -1.54 38.68 3.95
CA VAL A 147 -1.43 38.17 5.33
C VAL A 147 -0.07 38.51 5.98
N ARG A 148 0.91 39.01 5.21
CA ARG A 148 2.23 39.42 5.72
C ARG A 148 2.20 40.54 6.77
N ARG A 149 1.09 41.28 6.89
CA ARG A 149 0.93 42.31 7.92
C ARG A 149 -0.18 41.93 8.87
N GLY A 150 0.16 41.33 10.01
CA GLY A 150 -0.71 41.38 11.18
C GLY A 150 -1.01 40.08 11.91
N LEU A 151 -0.24 39.00 11.73
CA LEU A 151 -0.34 37.84 12.63
C LEU A 151 0.13 38.23 14.03
N LYS A 152 -0.84 38.60 14.86
CA LYS A 152 -0.67 38.84 16.29
C LYS A 152 -1.11 37.60 17.06
N THR A 153 -0.32 37.21 18.05
CA THR A 153 -0.73 36.23 19.05
C THR A 153 -1.96 36.74 19.83
N ARG A 154 -2.70 35.86 20.52
CA ARG A 154 -3.84 36.28 21.38
C ARG A 154 -3.46 37.32 22.45
N SER A 155 -2.17 37.46 22.76
CA SER A 155 -1.58 38.45 23.65
C SER A 155 -1.11 39.74 22.96
N GLY A 156 -1.38 39.90 21.65
CA GLY A 156 -1.12 41.13 20.90
C GLY A 156 0.28 41.29 20.31
N PHE A 157 1.20 40.35 20.55
CA PHE A 157 2.55 40.40 20.03
C PHE A 157 2.60 39.98 18.56
N ALA A 158 3.26 40.79 17.73
CA ALA A 158 3.53 40.49 16.33
C ALA A 158 4.55 39.34 16.23
N VAL A 159 4.19 38.31 15.48
CA VAL A 159 5.09 37.17 15.23
C VAL A 159 6.20 37.63 14.28
N PRO A 160 7.49 37.44 14.62
CA PRO A 160 8.60 37.82 13.74
C PRO A 160 8.56 37.08 12.39
N ASP A 161 8.84 37.80 11.31
CA ASP A 161 8.74 37.31 9.93
C ASP A 161 9.59 36.05 9.66
N ALA A 162 10.69 35.87 10.39
CA ALA A 162 11.56 34.69 10.29
C ALA A 162 10.84 33.39 10.73
N VAL A 163 9.95 33.47 11.73
CA VAL A 163 9.17 32.32 12.20
C VAL A 163 8.06 31.98 11.20
N ILE A 164 7.43 33.01 10.63
CA ILE A 164 6.41 32.85 9.58
C ILE A 164 7.04 32.22 8.33
N ALA A 165 8.22 32.69 7.92
CA ALA A 165 8.97 32.13 6.80
C ALA A 165 9.35 30.66 7.02
N ALA A 166 9.77 30.30 8.24
CA ALA A 166 10.12 28.92 8.61
C ALA A 166 8.93 27.95 8.62
N MET A 167 7.72 28.42 8.95
CA MET A 167 6.50 27.60 8.88
C MET A 167 5.97 27.42 7.45
N ILE A 168 6.19 28.41 6.57
CA ILE A 168 5.74 28.37 5.17
C ILE A 168 6.63 27.46 4.32
N LEU A 169 7.94 27.45 4.58
CA LEU A 169 8.88 26.52 3.95
C LEU A 169 8.77 25.15 4.63
N ARG A 170 7.87 24.28 4.15
CA ARG A 170 7.71 22.86 4.54
C ARG A 170 8.97 22.00 4.24
N LYS A 171 10.14 22.39 4.73
CA LYS A 171 11.23 21.44 5.02
C LYS A 171 10.99 20.91 6.44
N PRO A 172 11.31 19.65 6.75
CA PRO A 172 11.34 19.23 8.13
C PRO A 172 12.37 20.14 8.80
N VAL A 173 11.89 21.05 9.65
CA VAL A 173 12.77 21.64 10.65
C VAL A 173 13.37 20.41 11.33
N PRO A 174 14.71 20.20 11.33
CA PRO A 174 15.25 19.24 12.27
C PRO A 174 14.67 19.69 13.59
N PHE A 175 13.84 18.86 14.22
CA PHE A 175 13.23 19.18 15.50
C PHE A 175 14.42 19.48 16.42
N LEU A 176 14.75 20.77 16.48
CA LEU A 176 15.68 21.37 17.41
C LEU A 176 15.13 20.90 18.72
N ALA A 177 15.87 19.98 19.34
CA ALA A 177 15.39 19.14 20.42
C ALA A 177 14.70 20.03 21.45
N LEU A 178 13.37 20.09 21.37
CA LEU A 178 12.51 20.69 22.38
C LEU A 178 12.50 19.71 23.55
N THR A 179 13.69 19.48 24.09
CA THR A 179 13.81 18.88 25.39
C THR A 179 13.22 19.91 26.35
N THR A 180 12.42 19.41 27.29
CA THR A 180 11.74 20.16 28.34
C THR A 180 12.60 21.25 29.03
N PRO A 181 13.93 21.11 29.16
CA PRO A 181 14.80 22.17 29.68
C PRO A 181 14.89 23.43 28.79
N ALA A 182 14.93 23.29 27.46
CA ALA A 182 15.11 24.42 26.53
C ALA A 182 13.89 25.36 26.53
N LEU A 183 12.68 24.79 26.65
CA LEU A 183 11.44 25.56 26.81
C LEU A 183 11.37 26.27 28.17
N ARG A 184 11.90 25.66 29.24
CA ARG A 184 11.95 26.31 30.56
C ARG A 184 12.87 27.51 30.58
N ALA A 185 14.03 27.44 29.93
CA ALA A 185 14.98 28.56 29.87
C ALA A 185 14.37 29.80 29.16
N PHE A 186 13.56 29.59 28.11
CA PHE A 186 12.86 30.67 27.42
C PHE A 186 11.74 31.29 28.28
N SER A 187 11.00 30.49 29.06
CA SER A 187 9.95 31.00 29.96
C SER A 187 10.49 31.80 31.16
N LEU A 188 11.78 31.67 31.49
CA LEU A 188 12.41 32.34 32.64
C LEU A 188 13.13 33.65 32.27
N GLY A 189 12.90 34.19 31.07
CA GLY A 189 13.24 35.57 30.76
C GLY A 189 14.67 35.83 30.27
N GLN A 190 15.48 34.81 30.01
CA GLN A 190 16.72 35.00 29.27
C GLN A 190 16.39 35.12 27.77
N ARG A 191 16.37 36.37 27.28
CA ARG A 191 16.00 36.76 25.90
C ARG A 191 17.12 36.58 24.88
N GLU A 192 17.96 35.58 25.04
CA GLU A 192 18.98 35.25 24.04
C GLU A 192 18.96 33.73 23.79
N PHE A 193 18.68 33.36 22.54
CA PHE A 193 18.90 32.00 22.07
C PHE A 193 20.42 31.78 21.99
N PRO A 194 20.97 30.70 22.55
CA PRO A 194 22.38 30.39 22.39
C PRO A 194 22.63 30.01 20.92
N THR A 195 23.16 30.95 20.14
CA THR A 195 23.56 30.75 18.73
C THR A 195 24.95 30.13 18.58
N GLN A 196 25.66 29.83 19.68
CA GLN A 196 27.08 29.43 19.66
C GLN A 196 27.38 27.95 19.33
N VAL A 197 26.47 27.18 18.72
CA VAL A 197 26.81 25.77 18.33
C VAL A 197 27.12 25.62 16.84
N PHE A 198 26.93 26.64 16.01
CA PHE A 198 27.11 26.49 14.54
C PHE A 198 28.45 26.95 13.97
N ALA A 199 29.46 27.21 14.80
CA ALA A 199 30.79 27.62 14.32
C ALA A 199 31.66 26.47 13.75
N HIS A 200 31.22 25.20 13.81
CA HIS A 200 32.07 24.07 13.40
C HIS A 200 31.66 23.26 12.18
N HIS A 201 30.54 23.57 11.51
CA HIS A 201 30.20 22.91 10.25
C HIS A 201 29.99 23.93 9.14
N GLY A 202 31.09 24.22 8.45
CA GLY A 202 31.19 25.15 7.33
C GLY A 202 30.33 24.74 6.14
N PHE A 203 29.09 25.22 6.13
CA PHE A 203 28.31 25.34 4.90
C PHE A 203 28.39 26.79 4.42
N ARG A 204 29.17 27.01 3.36
CA ARG A 204 29.13 28.26 2.57
C ARG A 204 27.97 28.18 1.58
N TRP A 205 27.24 29.29 1.45
CA TRP A 205 26.23 29.53 0.42
C TRP A 205 26.87 29.73 -0.95
#